data_AF-A0A3M2LAX5-F1
#
_entry.id   AF-A0A3M2LAX5-F1
#
_cell.length_a   1.000
_cell.length_b   1.000
_cell.length_c   1.000
_cell.angle_alpha   90.00
_cell.angle_beta   90.00
_cell.angle_gamma   90.00
#
_symmetry.space_group_name_H-M   'P 1'
#
loop_
_entity.id
_entity.type
_entity.pdbx_description
1 polymer ?
#
loop_
_entity_poly.entity_id
_entity_poly.type
_entity_poly.pdbx_seq_one_letter_code
_entity_poly.pdbx_strand_id
1 'polypeptide(L)'
;MLGVFSTGLLLGALLSASVLWLASGLAAPLPAGWRAAATVALGALAVARDAGLVRLRLPQNARQVPQDVLQRDLVRGALQFGFEMGTGVRTYVSASLPYALAAGVLLANDGGVALATGLGFALGRAATPTLRFASGAGEEWDDRLIARLPLLTTGAAAAATAAWAVLALRG
;
A
#
# COMPACT_ATOMS: atom_id res chain seq x y z
N MET A 1 12.33 18.52 4.08
CA MET A 1 12.52 17.05 4.17
C MET A 1 11.27 16.27 3.82
N LEU A 2 10.09 16.60 4.38
CA LEU A 2 8.83 15.89 4.08
C LEU A 2 8.50 15.86 2.57
N GLY A 3 8.66 16.98 1.85
CA GLY A 3 8.44 17.02 0.40
C GLY A 3 9.36 16.08 -0.38
N VAL A 4 10.66 16.08 -0.08
CA VAL A 4 11.66 15.20 -0.73
C VAL A 4 11.35 13.72 -0.46
N PHE A 5 10.99 13.39 0.77
CA PHE A 5 10.55 12.05 1.14
C PHE A 5 9.27 11.63 0.37
N SER A 6 8.28 12.52 0.28
CA SER A 6 7.03 12.27 -0.46
C SER A 6 7.27 12.12 -1.97
N THR A 7 8.22 12.87 -2.55
CA THR A 7 8.66 12.66 -3.93
C THR A 7 9.26 11.27 -4.10
N GLY A 8 10.12 10.83 -3.17
CA GLY A 8 10.64 9.47 -3.16
C GLY A 8 9.50 8.44 -3.13
N LEU A 9 8.56 8.57 -2.18
CA LEU A 9 7.40 7.69 -2.05
C LEU A 9 6.63 7.56 -3.36
N LEU A 10 6.36 8.69 -4.01
CA LEU A 10 5.64 8.75 -5.28
C LEU A 10 6.40 7.99 -6.38
N LEU A 11 7.69 8.26 -6.56
CA LEU A 11 8.51 7.60 -7.56
C LEU A 11 8.58 6.08 -7.34
N GLY A 12 8.77 5.64 -6.10
CA GLY A 12 8.81 4.22 -5.74
C GLY A 12 7.47 3.52 -5.97
N ALA A 13 6.37 4.16 -5.58
CA ALA A 13 5.02 3.60 -5.74
C ALA A 13 4.61 3.50 -7.20
N LEU A 14 4.91 4.53 -8.01
CA LEU A 14 4.67 4.51 -9.45
C LEU A 14 5.51 3.44 -10.14
N LEU A 15 6.78 3.28 -9.75
CA LEU A 15 7.62 2.20 -10.28
C LEU A 15 7.01 0.82 -10.00
N SER A 16 6.64 0.54 -8.75
CA SER A 16 6.01 -0.74 -8.40
C SER A 16 4.71 -0.95 -9.15
N ALA A 17 3.85 0.07 -9.25
CA ALA A 17 2.61 -0.01 -10.00
C ALA A 17 2.85 -0.28 -11.50
N SER A 18 3.82 0.38 -12.12
CA SER A 18 4.19 0.14 -13.51
C SER A 18 4.72 -1.27 -13.73
N VAL A 19 5.54 -1.81 -12.82
CA VAL A 19 6.02 -3.20 -12.90
C VAL A 19 4.85 -4.19 -12.78
N LEU A 20 3.93 -3.97 -11.85
CA LEU A 20 2.73 -4.81 -11.70
C LEU A 20 1.83 -4.71 -12.93
N TRP A 21 1.67 -3.53 -13.51
CA TRP A 21 0.93 -3.35 -14.76
C TRP A 21 1.58 -4.09 -15.93
N LEU A 22 2.90 -4.00 -16.10
CA LEU A 22 3.58 -4.78 -17.14
C LEU A 22 3.38 -6.29 -16.93
N ALA A 23 3.44 -6.77 -15.68
CA ALA A 23 3.18 -8.16 -15.34
C ALA A 23 1.70 -8.56 -15.49
N SER A 24 0.76 -7.61 -15.43
CA SER A 24 -0.68 -7.88 -15.57
C SER A 24 -1.06 -8.43 -16.95
N GLY A 25 -0.21 -8.25 -17.96
CA GLY A 25 -0.35 -8.93 -19.25
C GLY A 25 -0.40 -10.45 -19.15
N LEU A 26 0.20 -11.05 -18.10
CA LEU A 26 0.12 -12.49 -17.82
C LEU A 26 -1.29 -12.92 -17.38
N ALA A 27 -2.09 -12.00 -16.84
CA ALA A 27 -3.48 -12.23 -16.47
C ALA A 27 -4.47 -11.97 -17.62
N ALA A 28 -4.01 -11.47 -18.78
CA ALA A 28 -4.86 -11.19 -19.93
C ALA A 28 -5.71 -12.39 -20.42
N PRO A 29 -5.25 -13.65 -20.34
CA PRO A 29 -6.07 -14.81 -20.72
C PRO A 29 -7.25 -15.09 -19.77
N LEU A 30 -7.28 -14.51 -18.57
CA LEU A 30 -8.32 -14.80 -17.58
C LEU A 30 -9.61 -14.02 -17.87
N PRO A 31 -10.79 -14.69 -17.80
CA PRO A 31 -12.08 -14.01 -17.95
C PRO A 31 -12.24 -12.84 -16.99
N ALA A 32 -12.85 -11.75 -17.45
CA ALA A 32 -13.03 -10.53 -16.64
C ALA A 32 -13.76 -10.82 -15.30
N GLY A 33 -14.81 -11.65 -15.33
CA GLY A 33 -15.53 -12.05 -14.12
C GLY A 33 -14.65 -12.82 -13.12
N TRP A 34 -13.70 -13.63 -13.60
CA TRP A 34 -12.76 -14.35 -12.72
C TRP A 34 -11.75 -13.41 -12.08
N ARG A 35 -11.24 -12.44 -12.85
CA ARG A 35 -10.33 -11.39 -12.35
C ARG A 35 -11.02 -10.52 -11.29
N ALA A 36 -12.28 -10.14 -11.53
CA ALA A 36 -13.10 -9.40 -10.57
C ALA A 36 -13.39 -10.22 -9.30
N ALA A 37 -13.85 -11.46 -9.44
CA ALA A 37 -14.13 -12.35 -8.31
C ALA A 37 -12.88 -12.62 -7.47
N ALA A 38 -11.73 -12.86 -8.10
CA ALA A 38 -10.45 -13.04 -7.42
C ALA A 38 -10.03 -11.77 -6.65
N THR A 39 -10.22 -10.59 -7.23
CA THR A 39 -9.91 -9.30 -6.56
C THR A 39 -10.76 -9.11 -5.30
N VAL A 40 -12.07 -9.37 -5.39
CA VAL A 40 -12.98 -9.31 -4.23
C VAL A 40 -12.59 -10.35 -3.17
N ALA A 41 -12.29 -11.58 -3.58
CA ALA A 41 -11.89 -12.65 -2.66
C ALA A 41 -10.58 -12.31 -1.92
N LEU A 42 -9.60 -11.72 -2.60
CA LEU A 42 -8.35 -11.26 -1.99
C LEU A 42 -8.60 -10.10 -1.01
N GLY A 43 -9.51 -9.19 -1.32
CA GLY A 43 -9.96 -8.15 -0.39
C GLY A 43 -10.61 -8.75 0.86
N ALA A 44 -11.54 -9.69 0.70
CA ALA A 44 -12.19 -10.37 1.81
C ALA A 44 -11.18 -11.13 2.69
N LEU A 45 -10.17 -11.75 2.07
CA LEU A 45 -9.07 -12.41 2.79
C LEU A 45 -8.23 -11.41 3.59
N ALA A 46 -7.94 -10.24 3.02
CA ALA A 46 -7.24 -9.16 3.70
C ALA A 46 -8.03 -8.67 4.92
N VAL A 47 -9.36 -8.49 4.80
CA VAL A 47 -10.25 -8.16 5.91
C VAL A 47 -10.21 -9.24 6.99
N ALA A 48 -10.40 -10.50 6.61
CA ALA A 48 -10.41 -11.61 7.55
C ALA A 48 -9.10 -11.72 8.33
N ARG A 49 -7.95 -11.52 7.66
CA ARG A 49 -6.65 -11.58 8.31
C ARG A 49 -6.42 -10.38 9.24
N ASP A 50 -6.73 -9.16 8.79
CA ASP A 50 -6.55 -7.96 9.60
C ASP A 50 -7.53 -7.90 10.79
N ALA A 51 -8.70 -8.52 10.68
CA ALA A 51 -9.65 -8.75 11.78
C ALA A 51 -9.24 -9.88 12.73
N GLY A 52 -8.14 -10.60 12.45
CA GLY A 52 -7.66 -11.71 13.28
C GLY A 52 -8.41 -13.02 13.12
N LEU A 53 -9.29 -13.14 12.12
CA LEU A 53 -10.08 -14.36 11.85
C LEU A 53 -9.24 -15.46 11.20
N VAL A 54 -8.20 -15.10 10.44
CA VAL A 54 -7.27 -16.06 9.82
C VAL A 54 -5.82 -15.66 10.07
N ARG A 55 -4.93 -16.66 10.17
CA ARG A 55 -3.50 -16.46 10.36
C ARG A 55 -2.76 -16.77 9.07
N LEU A 56 -2.36 -15.71 8.36
CA LEU A 56 -1.53 -15.81 7.15
C LEU A 56 -0.24 -15.03 7.36
N ARG A 57 0.89 -15.65 7.01
CA ARG A 57 2.19 -14.97 6.97
C ARG A 57 2.29 -14.22 5.65
N LEU A 58 2.42 -12.90 5.73
CA LEU A 58 2.64 -12.07 4.56
C LEU A 58 4.12 -12.13 4.15
N PRO A 59 4.44 -12.09 2.85
CA PRO A 59 5.80 -11.97 2.39
C PRO A 59 6.32 -10.58 2.79
N GLN A 60 7.19 -10.55 3.79
CA GLN A 60 7.73 -9.32 4.39
C GLN A 60 9.24 -9.43 4.50
N ASN A 61 9.94 -8.35 4.17
CA ASN A 61 11.37 -8.24 4.42
C ASN A 61 11.56 -7.72 5.86
N ALA A 62 12.19 -8.52 6.73
CA ALA A 62 12.35 -8.20 8.15
C ALA A 62 13.50 -7.22 8.44
N ARG A 63 14.12 -6.66 7.41
CA ARG A 63 15.17 -5.65 7.59
C ARG A 63 14.54 -4.31 7.92
N GLN A 64 14.84 -3.77 9.10
CA GLN A 64 14.58 -2.36 9.37
C GLN A 64 15.49 -1.52 8.48
N VAL A 65 15.00 -0.39 7.98
CA VAL A 65 15.81 0.49 7.13
C VAL A 65 17.02 0.97 7.93
N PRO A 66 18.25 0.82 7.41
CA PRO A 66 19.45 1.30 8.09
C PRO A 66 19.34 2.81 8.32
N GLN A 67 19.38 3.22 9.60
CA GLN A 67 19.38 4.63 10.02
C GLN A 67 20.59 5.40 9.45
N ASP A 68 21.62 4.67 9.05
CA ASP A 68 22.90 5.13 8.51
C ASP A 68 22.75 5.93 7.19
N VAL A 69 21.66 5.72 6.45
CA VAL A 69 21.39 6.43 5.18
C VAL A 69 21.05 7.92 5.43
N LEU A 70 20.52 8.27 6.60
CA LEU A 70 20.20 9.65 6.99
C LEU A 70 21.42 10.45 7.48
N GLN A 71 22.57 9.80 7.75
CA GLN A 71 23.68 10.44 8.47
C GLN A 71 24.71 11.15 7.57
N ARG A 72 24.75 10.86 6.26
CA ARG A 72 25.77 11.45 5.34
C ARG A 72 25.24 12.57 4.45
N ASP A 73 24.01 12.46 3.95
CA ASP A 73 23.35 13.50 3.14
C ASP A 73 21.83 13.42 3.40
N LEU A 74 21.29 14.42 4.10
CA LEU A 74 19.90 14.43 4.56
C LEU A 74 18.89 14.47 3.41
N VAL A 75 19.20 15.18 2.31
CA VAL A 75 18.29 15.32 1.17
C VAL A 75 18.26 14.02 0.38
N ARG A 76 19.45 13.50 0.03
CA ARG A 76 19.57 12.24 -0.70
C ARG A 76 19.03 11.06 0.11
N GLY A 77 19.31 11.04 1.41
CA GLY A 77 18.83 10.02 2.33
C GLY A 77 17.30 10.04 2.45
N ALA A 78 16.68 11.22 2.59
CA ALA A 78 15.22 11.34 2.62
C ALA A 78 14.56 10.87 1.31
N LEU A 79 15.14 11.23 0.16
CA LEU A 79 14.65 10.81 -1.16
C LEU A 79 14.74 9.29 -1.32
N GLN A 80 15.91 8.71 -1.03
CA GLN A 80 16.13 7.26 -1.13
C GLN A 80 15.21 6.49 -0.17
N PHE A 81 15.10 6.95 1.07
CA PHE A 81 14.21 6.32 2.05
C PHE A 81 12.75 6.36 1.59
N GLY A 82 12.29 7.52 1.10
CA GLY A 82 10.97 7.67 0.49
C GLY A 82 10.77 6.70 -0.66
N PHE A 83 11.73 6.62 -1.58
CA PHE A 83 11.68 5.70 -2.72
C PHE A 83 11.57 4.24 -2.28
N GLU A 84 12.43 3.77 -1.39
CA GLU A 84 12.38 2.40 -0.88
C GLU A 84 11.06 2.09 -0.16
N MET A 85 10.58 3.03 0.66
CA MET A 85 9.25 2.95 1.31
C MET A 85 8.09 2.94 0.31
N GLY A 86 8.24 3.66 -0.80
CA GLY A 86 7.26 3.75 -1.87
C GLY A 86 7.15 2.46 -2.69
N THR A 87 8.26 1.73 -2.86
CA THR A 87 8.20 0.44 -3.56
C THR A 87 7.42 -0.64 -2.79
N GLY A 88 7.37 -0.54 -1.46
CA GLY A 88 6.74 -1.53 -0.59
C GLY A 88 7.51 -2.85 -0.43
N VAL A 89 8.66 -3.03 -1.11
CA VAL A 89 9.41 -4.29 -1.13
C VAL A 89 10.43 -4.42 0.00
N ARG A 90 11.02 -3.30 0.44
CA ARG A 90 12.09 -3.32 1.46
C ARG A 90 11.61 -3.05 2.87
N THR A 91 10.36 -2.62 3.03
CA THR A 91 9.85 -2.14 4.31
C THR A 91 8.77 -3.04 4.83
N TYR A 92 8.71 -3.18 6.16
CA TYR A 92 7.67 -3.96 6.81
C TYR A 92 6.29 -3.35 6.51
N VAL A 93 5.45 -4.11 5.80
CA VAL A 93 4.05 -3.75 5.53
C VAL A 93 3.17 -4.71 6.31
N SER A 94 2.72 -4.27 7.49
CA SER A 94 1.93 -5.10 8.40
C SER A 94 0.48 -5.27 7.96
N ALA A 95 -0.09 -4.30 7.22
CA ALA A 95 -1.46 -4.33 6.73
C ALA A 95 -1.61 -5.25 5.51
N SER A 96 -2.75 -5.93 5.38
CA SER A 96 -3.00 -6.84 4.27
C SER A 96 -3.41 -6.13 2.98
N LEU A 97 -4.07 -4.97 3.10
CA LEU A 97 -4.64 -4.24 1.97
C LEU A 97 -3.62 -3.92 0.85
N PRO A 98 -2.38 -3.48 1.12
CA PRO A 98 -1.39 -3.25 0.06
C PRO A 98 -1.09 -4.49 -0.80
N TYR A 99 -1.14 -5.69 -0.21
CA TYR A 99 -0.95 -6.94 -0.96
C TYR A 99 -2.16 -7.26 -1.83
N ALA A 100 -3.38 -7.06 -1.30
CA ALA A 100 -4.61 -7.22 -2.07
C ALA A 100 -4.69 -6.22 -3.24
N LEU A 101 -4.27 -4.96 -3.01
CA LEU A 101 -4.15 -3.94 -4.05
C LEU A 101 -3.16 -4.34 -5.14
N ALA A 102 -1.97 -4.82 -4.77
CA ALA A 102 -0.96 -5.27 -5.73
C ALA A 102 -1.49 -6.40 -6.63
N ALA A 103 -2.18 -7.37 -6.03
CA ALA A 103 -2.84 -8.43 -6.78
C ALA A 103 -4.01 -7.92 -7.63
N GLY A 104 -4.79 -6.97 -7.13
CA GLY A 104 -5.85 -6.30 -7.90
C GLY A 104 -5.31 -5.58 -9.13
N VAL A 105 -4.17 -4.89 -9.03
CA VAL A 105 -3.49 -4.27 -10.18
C VAL A 105 -3.06 -5.32 -11.20
N LEU A 106 -2.46 -6.44 -10.74
CA LEU A 106 -2.09 -7.56 -11.61
C LEU A 106 -3.30 -8.15 -12.35
N LEU A 107 -4.47 -8.17 -11.72
CA LEU A 107 -5.70 -8.71 -12.30
C LEU A 107 -6.45 -7.69 -13.16
N ALA A 108 -6.26 -6.38 -12.94
CA ALA A 108 -6.99 -5.35 -13.68
C ALA A 108 -6.62 -5.31 -15.17
N ASN A 109 -5.35 -5.53 -15.50
CA ASN A 109 -4.80 -5.34 -16.85
C ASN A 109 -5.09 -3.95 -17.44
N ASP A 110 -5.04 -2.92 -16.58
CA ASP A 110 -5.38 -1.54 -16.92
C ASP A 110 -4.33 -0.57 -16.33
N GLY A 111 -3.75 0.26 -17.21
CA GLY A 111 -2.69 1.20 -16.82
C GLY A 111 -3.19 2.37 -15.97
N GLY A 112 -4.44 2.78 -16.14
CA GLY A 112 -5.08 3.81 -15.33
C GLY A 112 -5.32 3.33 -13.89
N VAL A 113 -5.75 2.07 -13.72
CA VAL A 113 -5.89 1.42 -12.41
C VAL A 113 -4.53 1.33 -11.71
N ALA A 114 -3.48 0.94 -12.43
CA ALA A 114 -2.13 0.90 -11.89
C ALA A 114 -1.65 2.29 -11.44
N LEU A 115 -1.82 3.30 -12.28
CA LEU A 115 -1.46 4.69 -11.96
C LEU A 115 -2.21 5.19 -10.73
N ALA A 116 -3.54 5.04 -10.69
CA ALA A 116 -4.38 5.45 -9.56
C ALA A 116 -3.98 4.73 -8.27
N THR A 117 -3.67 3.43 -8.36
CA THR A 117 -3.23 2.63 -7.21
C THR A 117 -1.86 3.10 -6.69
N GLY A 118 -0.90 3.36 -7.59
CA GLY A 118 0.42 3.90 -7.22
C GLY A 118 0.31 5.26 -6.54
N LEU A 119 -0.50 6.16 -7.10
CA LEU A 119 -0.80 7.48 -6.50
C LEU A 119 -1.45 7.34 -5.13
N GLY A 120 -2.50 6.52 -5.02
CA GLY A 120 -3.22 6.29 -3.76
C GLY A 120 -2.31 5.68 -2.68
N PHE A 121 -1.45 4.73 -3.05
CA PHE A 121 -0.48 4.13 -2.15
C PHE A 121 0.54 5.15 -1.64
N ALA A 122 1.12 5.96 -2.54
CA ALA A 122 2.04 7.03 -2.17
C ALA A 122 1.39 8.07 -1.24
N LEU A 123 0.17 8.51 -1.57
CA LEU A 123 -0.59 9.46 -0.76
C LEU A 123 -0.92 8.90 0.62
N GLY A 124 -1.41 7.66 0.71
CA GLY A 124 -1.71 7.00 1.99
C GLY A 124 -0.48 6.88 2.89
N ARG A 125 0.68 6.57 2.30
CA ARG A 125 1.97 6.49 3.02
C ARG A 125 2.47 7.86 3.46
N ALA A 126 2.29 8.89 2.63
CA ALA A 126 2.66 10.27 2.97
C ALA A 126 1.72 10.91 4.01
N ALA A 127 0.46 10.47 4.09
CA ALA A 127 -0.53 11.03 5.00
C ALA A 127 -0.11 10.91 6.47
N THR A 128 0.41 9.76 6.88
CA THR A 128 0.84 9.47 8.27
C THR A 128 1.86 10.52 8.79
N PRO A 129 3.06 10.67 8.19
CA PRO A 129 4.03 11.66 8.67
C PRO A 129 3.56 13.11 8.46
N THR A 130 2.75 13.39 7.43
CA THR A 130 2.21 14.74 7.18
C THR A 130 1.22 15.15 8.26
N LEU A 131 0.28 14.27 8.61
CA LEU A 131 -0.71 14.50 9.67
C LEU A 131 -0.04 14.56 11.04
N ARG A 132 0.96 13.70 11.30
CA ARG A 132 1.76 13.77 12.51
C ARG A 132 2.43 15.13 12.65
N PHE A 133 3.12 15.58 11.60
CA PHE A 133 3.80 16.88 11.58
C PHE A 133 2.80 18.04 11.77
N ALA A 134 1.68 18.01 11.05
CA ALA A 134 0.65 19.05 11.14
C ALA A 134 -0.06 19.08 12.51
N SER A 135 -0.17 17.96 13.20
CA SER A 135 -0.83 17.88 14.51
C SER A 135 -0.05 18.57 15.63
N GLY A 136 1.28 18.66 15.52
CA GLY A 136 2.16 19.15 16.60
C GLY A 136 2.18 18.31 17.88
N ALA A 137 1.40 17.23 17.96
CA ALA A 137 1.13 16.49 19.21
C ALA A 137 2.21 15.45 19.57
N GLY A 138 3.26 15.30 18.74
CA GLY A 138 4.40 14.42 19.04
C GLY A 138 3.99 12.99 19.37
N GLU A 139 4.41 12.49 20.53
CA GLU A 139 4.17 11.11 20.99
C GLU A 139 2.68 10.80 21.21
N GLU A 140 1.87 11.78 21.63
CA GLU A 140 0.41 11.57 21.81
C GLU A 140 -0.28 11.25 20.47
N TRP A 141 0.27 11.73 19.35
CA TRP A 141 -0.21 11.34 18.03
C TRP A 141 0.12 9.87 17.73
N ASP A 142 1.33 9.43 18.09
CA ASP A 142 1.80 8.06 17.86
C ASP A 142 0.97 7.06 18.69
N ASP A 143 0.68 7.38 19.95
CA ASP A 143 -0.17 6.55 20.84
C ASP A 143 -1.60 6.40 20.29
N ARG A 144 -2.20 7.52 19.87
CA ARG A 144 -3.54 7.50 19.27
C ARG A 144 -3.58 6.72 17.96
N LEU A 145 -2.52 6.81 17.15
CA LEU A 145 -2.41 6.02 15.93
C LEU A 145 -2.37 4.53 16.28
N ILE A 146 -1.47 4.11 17.18
CA ILE A 146 -1.31 2.71 17.59
C ILE A 146 -2.62 2.12 18.10
N ALA A 147 -3.33 2.86 18.96
CA ALA A 147 -4.64 2.42 19.49
C ALA A 147 -5.70 2.23 18.39
N ARG A 148 -5.60 2.98 17.27
CA ARG A 148 -6.55 2.92 16.16
C ARG A 148 -6.08 2.08 14.98
N LEU A 149 -4.85 1.56 14.99
CA LEU A 149 -4.29 0.78 13.88
C LEU A 149 -5.20 -0.39 13.45
N PRO A 150 -5.73 -1.25 14.35
CA PRO A 150 -6.59 -2.36 13.94
C PRO A 150 -7.87 -1.91 13.22
N LEU A 151 -8.46 -0.81 13.68
CA LEU A 151 -9.63 -0.21 13.06
C LEU A 151 -9.30 0.37 11.68
N LEU A 152 -8.16 1.06 11.56
CA LEU A 152 -7.73 1.67 10.30
C LEU A 152 -7.38 0.61 9.25
N THR A 153 -6.64 -0.44 9.62
CA THR A 153 -6.27 -1.51 8.68
C THR A 153 -7.47 -2.31 8.23
N THR A 154 -8.31 -2.76 9.17
CA THR A 154 -9.50 -3.56 8.87
C THR A 154 -10.55 -2.73 8.14
N GLY A 155 -10.79 -1.48 8.58
CA GLY A 155 -11.74 -0.56 7.97
C GLY A 155 -11.35 -0.18 6.55
N ALA A 156 -10.07 0.11 6.29
CA ALA A 156 -9.61 0.39 4.94
C ALA A 156 -9.73 -0.85 4.03
N ALA A 157 -9.37 -2.04 4.52
CA ALA A 157 -9.54 -3.28 3.78
C ALA A 157 -11.01 -3.56 3.46
N ALA A 158 -11.91 -3.35 4.42
CA ALA A 158 -13.34 -3.57 4.26
C ALA A 158 -13.95 -2.59 3.24
N ALA A 159 -13.60 -1.30 3.35
CA ALA A 159 -14.05 -0.28 2.41
C ALA A 159 -13.59 -0.58 0.97
N ALA A 160 -12.32 -0.95 0.78
CA ALA A 160 -11.78 -1.32 -0.52
C ALA A 160 -12.48 -2.57 -1.08
N THR A 161 -12.68 -3.60 -0.26
CA THR A 161 -13.37 -4.83 -0.65
C THR A 161 -14.82 -4.57 -1.07
N ALA A 162 -15.54 -3.74 -0.30
CA ALA A 162 -16.90 -3.35 -0.64
C ALA A 162 -16.97 -2.58 -1.96
N ALA A 163 -16.03 -1.64 -2.20
CA ALA A 163 -15.94 -0.92 -3.46
C ALA A 163 -15.68 -1.86 -4.64
N TRP A 164 -14.76 -2.83 -4.51
CA TRP A 164 -14.52 -3.84 -5.54
C TRP A 164 -15.72 -4.73 -5.79
N ALA A 165 -16.44 -5.15 -4.74
CA ALA A 165 -17.66 -5.94 -4.88
C ALA A 165 -18.74 -5.16 -5.65
N VAL A 166 -18.94 -3.88 -5.33
CA VAL A 166 -19.89 -3.03 -6.05
C VAL A 166 -19.50 -2.87 -7.51
N LEU A 167 -18.22 -2.67 -7.81
CA LEU A 167 -17.72 -2.57 -9.19
C LEU A 167 -17.89 -3.89 -9.96
N ALA A 168 -17.61 -5.02 -9.32
CA ALA A 168 -17.74 -6.36 -9.91
C ALA A 168 -19.19 -6.73 -10.24
N LEU A 169 -20.17 -6.18 -9.51
CA LEU A 169 -21.60 -6.39 -9.78
C LEU A 169 -22.14 -5.48 -10.89
N ARG A 170 -21.39 -4.46 -11.31
CA ARG A 170 -21.80 -3.47 -12.33
C ARG A 170 -21.20 -3.74 -13.71
N GLY A 171 -20.15 -4.55 -13.80
CA GLY A 171 -19.50 -4.97 -15.04
C GLY A 171 -19.92 -6.37 -15.46
#